data_AF-A0A7V9IIN9-F1
#
_entry.id   AF-A0A7V9IIN9-F1
#
_cell.length_a   1.000
_cell.length_b   1.000
_cell.length_c   1.000
_cell.angle_alpha   90.00
_cell.angle_beta   90.00
_cell.angle_gamma   90.00
#
_symmetry.space_group_name_H-M   'P 1'
#
loop_
_entity.id
_entity.type
_entity.pdbx_description
1 polymer ?
#
loop_
_entity_poly.entity_id
_entity_poly.type
_entity_poly.pdbx_seq_one_letter_code
_entity_poly.pdbx_strand_id
1 'polypeptide(L)'
;MPEPLALLSVHAHPDDEASKGASTVAKYHAEGVRTVLVCCTGGEEGELQNPGLRLEGQPFHGLTPDQERAKLAELRPAELTASAAVIGYDEVVMLGYRDSGMAGEPTNEHPESFHRAELDDAVGRLVAVIRRIRPQVILTYGDDQSGYPHPDHLRVHDVSLPAFDRSGDPDWYPEHGAPFQPSKMYYSTWSRARMIAVHDALQRLRGSSPFDEKWFDRPDNDHRITTKIDVRDSVGARSEALRAHATQVDPSEAFWFGLTDEELADVYPTEDWQLARSLVAAAPPGGIEDDLFEGVRHRSAADSS
;
A
#
# COMPACT_ATOMS: atom_id res chain seq x y z
N MET A 1 -25.08 -10.34 15.71
CA MET A 1 -24.50 -10.13 14.37
C MET A 1 -23.01 -10.33 14.51
N PRO A 2 -22.35 -11.14 13.67
CA PRO A 2 -20.90 -11.20 13.66
C PRO A 2 -20.32 -9.79 13.50
N GLU A 3 -19.17 -9.53 14.12
CA GLU A 3 -18.44 -8.29 13.88
C GLU A 3 -18.08 -8.20 12.37
N PRO A 4 -18.34 -7.08 11.68
CA PRO A 4 -18.00 -6.94 10.26
C PRO A 4 -16.51 -7.17 10.03
N LEU A 5 -16.15 -7.84 8.93
CA LEU A 5 -14.75 -8.01 8.57
C LEU A 5 -14.13 -6.65 8.25
N ALA A 6 -12.87 -6.46 8.66
CA ALA A 6 -12.11 -5.27 8.39
C ALA A 6 -10.69 -5.59 7.90
N LEU A 7 -10.24 -4.83 6.91
CA LEU A 7 -8.91 -4.83 6.33
C LEU A 7 -8.25 -3.47 6.57
N LEU A 8 -7.02 -3.49 7.10
CA LEU A 8 -6.21 -2.30 7.32
C LEU A 8 -4.98 -2.35 6.40
N SER A 9 -4.78 -1.36 5.56
CA SER A 9 -3.51 -1.16 4.85
C SER A 9 -2.69 -0.08 5.54
N VAL A 10 -1.38 -0.28 5.65
CA VAL A 10 -0.46 0.69 6.26
C VAL A 10 0.60 1.07 5.23
N HIS A 11 0.59 2.33 4.83
CA HIS A 11 1.45 2.90 3.79
C HIS A 11 2.19 4.13 4.28
N ALA A 12 3.32 4.44 3.66
CA ALA A 12 4.19 5.53 4.08
C ALA A 12 3.68 6.88 3.56
N HIS A 13 3.36 6.95 2.26
CA HIS A 13 3.05 8.21 1.58
C HIS A 13 1.74 8.13 0.78
N PRO A 14 1.13 9.29 0.47
CA PRO A 14 0.06 9.35 -0.52
C PRO A 14 0.57 8.96 -1.91
N ASP A 15 0.00 7.90 -2.50
CA ASP A 15 0.28 7.21 -3.79
C ASP A 15 0.67 5.74 -3.64
N ASP A 16 1.23 5.38 -2.49
CA ASP A 16 1.62 4.01 -2.17
C ASP A 16 0.42 3.07 -2.22
N GLU A 17 -0.73 3.50 -1.71
CA GLU A 17 -1.96 2.72 -1.65
C GLU A 17 -2.52 2.44 -3.05
N ALA A 18 -2.26 3.33 -4.01
CA ALA A 18 -2.69 3.19 -5.39
C ALA A 18 -1.86 2.16 -6.15
N SER A 19 -0.58 2.00 -5.80
CA SER A 19 0.35 1.08 -6.48
C SER A 19 0.51 -0.28 -5.80
N LYS A 20 0.20 -0.39 -4.51
CA LYS A 20 0.49 -1.56 -3.66
C LYS A 20 -0.76 -2.13 -3.00
N GLY A 21 -1.66 -2.67 -3.81
CA GLY A 21 -2.83 -3.41 -3.33
C GLY A 21 -4.19 -2.76 -3.59
N ALA A 22 -4.24 -1.68 -4.35
CA ALA A 22 -5.48 -0.96 -4.68
C ALA A 22 -6.58 -1.90 -5.19
N SER A 23 -6.27 -2.83 -6.09
CA SER A 23 -7.26 -3.73 -6.65
C SER A 23 -7.72 -4.78 -5.64
N THR A 24 -6.80 -5.33 -4.83
CA THR A 24 -7.13 -6.23 -3.70
C THR A 24 -8.08 -5.54 -2.72
N VAL A 25 -7.78 -4.30 -2.32
CA VAL A 25 -8.62 -3.55 -1.38
C VAL A 25 -9.99 -3.27 -1.99
N ALA A 26 -10.05 -2.83 -3.25
CA ALA A 26 -11.31 -2.57 -3.96
C ALA A 26 -12.19 -3.81 -4.06
N LYS A 27 -11.61 -4.98 -4.33
CA LYS A 27 -12.31 -6.27 -4.29
C LYS A 27 -12.94 -6.52 -2.92
N TYR A 28 -12.18 -6.38 -1.84
CA TYR A 28 -12.69 -6.63 -0.49
C TYR A 28 -13.76 -5.62 -0.07
N HIS A 29 -13.61 -4.34 -0.44
CA HIS A 29 -14.65 -3.34 -0.25
C HIS A 29 -15.96 -3.74 -0.95
N ALA A 30 -15.88 -4.17 -2.22
CA ALA A 30 -17.05 -4.65 -2.96
C ALA A 30 -17.71 -5.90 -2.34
N GLU A 31 -16.94 -6.71 -1.61
CA GLU A 31 -17.44 -7.86 -0.83
C GLU A 31 -18.03 -7.46 0.54
N GLY A 32 -18.05 -6.17 0.88
CA GLY A 32 -18.59 -5.65 2.14
C GLY A 32 -17.62 -5.72 3.33
N VAL A 33 -16.33 -5.92 3.08
CA VAL A 33 -15.28 -5.76 4.10
C VAL A 33 -15.05 -4.27 4.33
N ARG A 34 -15.01 -3.84 5.60
CA ARG A 34 -14.59 -2.47 5.94
C ARG A 34 -13.11 -2.29 5.62
N THR A 35 -12.77 -1.32 4.81
CA THR A 35 -11.41 -1.07 4.33
C THR A 35 -10.90 0.24 4.90
N VAL A 36 -9.74 0.21 5.56
CA VAL A 36 -9.15 1.39 6.20
C VAL A 36 -7.70 1.56 5.73
N LEU A 37 -7.37 2.78 5.32
CA LEU A 37 -6.01 3.17 5.00
C LEU A 37 -5.38 3.88 6.19
N VAL A 38 -4.18 3.47 6.59
CA VAL A 38 -3.27 4.27 7.40
C VAL A 38 -2.18 4.81 6.48
N CYS A 39 -2.08 6.12 6.36
CA CYS A 39 -1.00 6.80 5.67
C CYS A 39 -0.10 7.48 6.71
N CYS A 40 1.17 7.10 6.79
CA CYS A 40 2.04 7.52 7.87
C CYS A 40 2.46 8.99 7.77
N THR A 41 2.58 9.51 6.54
CA THR A 41 3.09 10.86 6.27
C THR A 41 2.25 11.60 5.22
N GLY A 42 2.45 12.91 5.10
CA GLY A 42 1.81 13.73 4.07
C GLY A 42 2.53 13.75 2.73
N GLY A 43 3.73 13.16 2.64
CA GLY A 43 4.58 13.26 1.46
C GLY A 43 5.21 14.65 1.28
N GLU A 44 5.56 15.32 2.37
CA GLU A 44 6.02 16.71 2.33
C GLU A 44 7.36 16.91 1.60
N GLU A 45 8.15 15.84 1.42
CA GLU A 45 9.45 15.86 0.73
C GLU A 45 9.37 15.34 -0.71
N GLY A 46 8.18 14.93 -1.17
CA GLY A 46 7.98 14.50 -2.55
C GLY A 46 8.09 15.65 -3.56
N GLU A 47 8.68 15.37 -4.71
CA GLU A 47 8.77 16.29 -5.84
C GLU A 47 7.61 16.07 -6.85
N LEU A 48 7.41 17.03 -7.76
CA LEU A 48 6.49 16.84 -8.88
C LEU A 48 7.12 15.89 -9.92
N GLN A 49 6.56 14.69 -10.03
CA GLN A 49 7.01 13.64 -10.96
C GLN A 49 6.33 13.72 -12.33
N ASN A 50 5.16 14.35 -12.43
CA ASN A 50 4.45 14.49 -13.71
C ASN A 50 4.96 15.73 -14.49
N PRO A 51 5.78 15.55 -15.56
CA PRO A 51 6.30 16.67 -16.34
C PRO A 51 5.21 17.42 -17.12
N GLY A 52 4.10 16.75 -17.45
CA GLY A 52 2.96 17.34 -18.14
C GLY A 52 2.38 18.53 -17.39
N LEU A 53 2.43 18.52 -16.05
CA LEU A 53 1.92 19.60 -15.21
C LEU A 53 2.78 20.89 -15.23
N ARG A 54 3.97 20.86 -15.85
CA ARG A 54 4.84 22.03 -16.06
C ARG A 54 4.65 22.73 -17.42
N LEU A 55 3.86 22.14 -18.32
CA LEU A 55 3.60 22.69 -19.66
C LEU A 55 2.83 24.02 -19.59
N GLU A 56 2.91 24.83 -20.64
CA GLU A 56 2.18 26.10 -20.69
C GLU A 56 0.67 25.91 -20.44
N GLY A 57 0.11 26.69 -19.51
CA GLY A 57 -1.29 26.59 -19.09
C GLY A 57 -1.59 25.55 -18.00
N GLN A 58 -0.58 24.82 -17.52
CA GLN A 58 -0.72 23.82 -16.45
C GLN A 58 -0.36 24.39 -15.06
N PRO A 59 -0.82 23.77 -13.96
CA PRO A 59 -0.76 24.39 -12.62
C PRO A 59 0.66 24.63 -12.06
N PHE A 60 1.69 23.98 -12.62
CA PHE A 60 3.08 24.16 -12.20
C PHE A 60 3.94 24.93 -13.20
N HIS A 61 3.33 25.47 -14.26
CA HIS A 61 4.08 26.22 -15.28
C HIS A 61 4.77 27.46 -14.71
N GLY A 62 6.08 27.54 -14.89
CA GLY A 62 6.88 28.71 -14.51
C GLY A 62 7.02 28.93 -13.00
N LEU A 63 6.66 27.93 -12.17
CA LEU A 63 6.86 28.02 -10.72
C LEU A 63 8.34 27.84 -10.35
N THR A 64 8.77 28.57 -9.34
CA THR A 64 10.05 28.31 -8.66
C THR A 64 9.95 27.04 -7.80
N PRO A 65 11.07 26.39 -7.43
CA PRO A 65 11.02 25.19 -6.58
C PRO A 65 10.23 25.38 -5.27
N ASP A 66 10.31 26.55 -4.64
CA ASP A 66 9.58 26.84 -3.40
C ASP A 66 8.06 26.93 -3.63
N GLN A 67 7.66 27.50 -4.78
CA GLN A 67 6.27 27.56 -5.19
C GLN A 67 5.73 26.19 -5.60
N GLU A 68 6.54 25.36 -6.28
CA GLU A 68 6.18 23.96 -6.57
C GLU A 68 5.92 23.19 -5.26
N ARG A 69 6.82 23.27 -4.27
CA ARG A 69 6.63 22.60 -2.96
C ARG A 69 5.37 23.06 -2.25
N ALA A 70 5.10 24.37 -2.21
CA ALA A 70 3.88 24.89 -1.61
C ALA A 70 2.61 24.40 -2.35
N LYS A 71 2.68 24.29 -3.69
CA LYS A 71 1.59 23.80 -4.53
C LYS A 71 1.35 22.30 -4.34
N LEU A 72 2.41 21.50 -4.20
CA LEU A 72 2.30 20.07 -3.90
C LEU A 72 1.61 19.86 -2.54
N ALA A 73 2.02 20.59 -1.51
CA ALA A 73 1.39 20.52 -0.19
C ALA A 73 -0.11 20.90 -0.21
N GLU A 74 -0.52 21.80 -1.12
CA GLU A 74 -1.94 22.16 -1.35
C GLU A 74 -2.72 21.00 -2.00
N LEU A 75 -2.14 20.32 -2.99
CA LEU A 75 -2.85 19.37 -3.86
C LEU A 75 -2.88 17.94 -3.31
N ARG A 76 -1.78 17.44 -2.74
CA ARG A 76 -1.63 16.02 -2.35
C ARG A 76 -2.72 15.49 -1.39
N PRO A 77 -3.25 16.27 -0.42
CA PRO A 77 -4.34 15.79 0.42
C PRO A 77 -5.63 15.49 -0.37
N ALA A 78 -5.94 16.29 -1.40
CA ALA A 78 -7.09 16.06 -2.26
C ALA A 78 -6.86 14.88 -3.21
N GLU A 79 -5.63 14.70 -3.70
CA GLU A 79 -5.23 13.54 -4.50
C GLU A 79 -5.39 12.23 -3.70
N LEU A 80 -4.89 12.20 -2.46
CA LEU A 80 -5.09 11.06 -1.55
C LEU A 80 -6.57 10.77 -1.31
N THR A 81 -7.37 11.82 -1.07
CA THR A 81 -8.81 11.67 -0.82
C THR A 81 -9.52 11.07 -2.03
N ALA A 82 -9.17 11.53 -3.25
CA ALA A 82 -9.74 11.02 -4.49
C ALA A 82 -9.31 9.57 -4.76
N SER A 83 -8.02 9.26 -4.58
CA SER A 83 -7.50 7.89 -4.70
C SER A 83 -8.19 6.95 -3.72
N ALA A 84 -8.28 7.33 -2.45
CA ALA A 84 -8.90 6.51 -1.42
C ALA A 84 -10.37 6.23 -1.70
N ALA A 85 -11.12 7.22 -2.20
CA ALA A 85 -12.51 7.05 -2.60
C ALA A 85 -12.67 6.10 -3.80
N VAL A 86 -11.77 6.17 -4.78
CA VAL A 86 -11.76 5.28 -5.95
C VAL A 86 -11.46 3.84 -5.58
N ILE A 87 -10.48 3.62 -4.70
CA ILE A 87 -10.13 2.28 -4.18
C ILE A 87 -11.28 1.73 -3.33
N GLY A 88 -12.06 2.60 -2.70
CA GLY A 88 -13.12 2.23 -1.78
C GLY A 88 -12.57 2.00 -0.38
N TYR A 89 -11.69 2.86 0.12
CA TYR A 89 -11.41 2.95 1.55
C TYR A 89 -12.56 3.67 2.25
N ASP A 90 -13.11 3.07 3.30
CA ASP A 90 -14.15 3.68 4.14
C ASP A 90 -13.59 4.78 5.06
N GLU A 91 -12.30 4.72 5.37
CA GLU A 91 -11.62 5.67 6.25
C GLU A 91 -10.14 5.80 5.88
N VAL A 92 -9.63 7.04 5.85
CA VAL A 92 -8.21 7.35 5.77
C VAL A 92 -7.74 7.92 7.10
N VAL A 93 -6.69 7.34 7.66
CA VAL A 93 -6.10 7.71 8.93
C VAL A 93 -4.67 8.18 8.70
N MET A 94 -4.39 9.46 8.96
CA MET A 94 -3.02 9.96 8.97
C MET A 94 -2.36 9.59 10.31
N LEU A 95 -1.20 8.91 10.28
CA LEU A 95 -0.47 8.57 11.52
C LEU A 95 0.22 9.81 12.13
N GLY A 96 0.42 10.85 11.31
CA GLY A 96 0.81 12.18 11.76
C GLY A 96 2.32 12.34 11.93
N TYR A 97 3.11 11.82 10.98
CA TYR A 97 4.54 12.08 10.86
C TYR A 97 4.85 12.85 9.59
N ARG A 98 6.01 13.50 9.54
CA ARG A 98 6.52 14.14 8.33
C ARG A 98 7.21 13.10 7.46
N ASP A 99 7.05 13.21 6.15
CA ASP A 99 7.88 12.51 5.17
C ASP A 99 9.37 12.74 5.44
N SER A 100 10.14 11.67 5.40
CA SER A 100 11.58 11.72 5.69
C SER A 100 12.40 12.10 4.48
N GLY A 101 11.85 12.04 3.26
CA GLY A 101 12.61 12.13 2.02
C GLY A 101 13.47 10.89 1.77
N MET A 102 14.34 10.98 0.76
CA MET A 102 15.15 9.85 0.31
C MET A 102 16.30 9.56 1.27
N ALA A 103 16.79 8.32 1.26
CA ALA A 103 17.89 7.90 2.14
C ALA A 103 19.16 8.74 1.94
N GLY A 104 19.67 9.30 3.02
CA GLY A 104 20.89 10.13 3.04
C GLY A 104 20.65 11.62 2.83
N GLU A 105 19.39 12.05 2.66
CA GLU A 105 19.05 13.47 2.56
C GLU A 105 19.04 14.16 3.94
N PRO A 106 19.33 15.48 4.00
CA PRO A 106 19.26 16.23 5.26
C PRO A 106 17.88 16.22 5.94
N THR A 107 16.82 16.00 5.16
CA THR A 107 15.43 15.86 5.60
C THR A 107 15.24 14.66 6.52
N ASN A 108 16.06 13.61 6.37
CA ASN A 108 16.08 12.46 7.28
C ASN A 108 16.43 12.89 8.73
N GLU A 109 17.11 14.02 8.93
CA GLU A 109 17.48 14.55 10.25
C GLU A 109 16.39 15.44 10.88
N HIS A 110 15.27 15.68 10.20
CA HIS A 110 14.20 16.53 10.72
C HIS A 110 13.57 15.90 11.98
N PRO A 111 13.34 16.66 13.08
CA PRO A 111 12.80 16.09 14.32
C PRO A 111 11.43 15.42 14.18
N GLU A 112 10.63 15.83 13.20
CA GLU A 112 9.30 15.28 12.91
C GLU A 112 9.31 14.19 11.81
N SER A 113 10.48 13.89 11.22
CA SER A 113 10.61 12.84 10.20
C SER A 113 10.19 11.49 10.76
N PHE A 114 9.40 10.74 9.99
CA PHE A 114 8.92 9.43 10.40
C PHE A 114 10.07 8.44 10.65
N HIS A 115 11.12 8.48 9.82
CA HIS A 115 12.33 7.69 9.98
C HIS A 115 12.99 7.88 11.37
N ARG A 116 12.87 9.08 11.95
CA ARG A 116 13.41 9.41 13.28
C ARG A 116 12.44 9.26 14.43
N ALA A 117 11.16 9.01 14.15
CA ALA A 117 10.16 8.86 15.19
C ALA A 117 10.61 7.80 16.21
N GLU A 118 10.40 8.03 17.50
CA GLU A 118 10.64 6.99 18.50
C GLU A 118 9.77 5.76 18.18
N LEU A 119 10.37 4.57 18.15
CA LEU A 119 9.70 3.37 17.66
C LEU A 119 8.45 3.07 18.50
N ASP A 120 8.58 3.15 19.82
CA ASP A 120 7.47 2.83 20.72
C ASP A 120 6.28 3.79 20.56
N ASP A 121 6.54 5.08 20.31
CA ASP A 121 5.50 6.08 20.06
C ASP A 121 4.77 5.81 18.74
N ALA A 122 5.51 5.50 17.67
CA ALA A 122 4.91 5.16 16.37
C ALA A 122 4.08 3.86 16.45
N VAL A 123 4.57 2.86 17.18
CA VAL A 123 3.84 1.61 17.44
C VAL A 123 2.59 1.86 18.26
N GLY A 124 2.66 2.66 19.33
CA GLY A 124 1.50 3.04 20.14
C GLY A 124 0.40 3.71 19.30
N ARG A 125 0.78 4.66 18.43
CA ARG A 125 -0.18 5.29 17.50
C ARG A 125 -0.86 4.27 16.57
N LEU A 126 -0.11 3.34 15.99
CA LEU A 126 -0.70 2.31 15.13
C LEU A 126 -1.56 1.32 15.92
N VAL A 127 -1.17 0.94 17.14
CA VAL A 127 -1.98 0.13 18.05
C VAL A 127 -3.31 0.80 18.36
N ALA A 128 -3.32 2.11 18.60
CA ALA A 128 -4.56 2.87 18.80
C ALA A 128 -5.52 2.73 17.61
N VAL A 129 -4.98 2.79 16.38
CA VAL A 129 -5.78 2.57 15.18
C VAL A 129 -6.28 1.12 15.11
N ILE A 130 -5.40 0.14 15.29
CA ILE A 130 -5.76 -1.29 15.23
C ILE A 130 -6.85 -1.63 16.24
N ARG A 131 -6.75 -1.17 17.50
CA ARG A 131 -7.76 -1.45 18.54
C ARG A 131 -9.10 -0.78 18.27
N ARG A 132 -9.10 0.39 17.62
CA ARG A 132 -10.32 1.11 17.22
C ARG A 132 -11.00 0.46 16.00
N ILE A 133 -10.21 0.06 15.00
CA ILE A 133 -10.71 -0.48 13.73
C ILE A 133 -11.02 -1.98 13.83
N ARG A 134 -10.27 -2.69 14.67
CA ARG A 134 -10.36 -4.14 14.87
C ARG A 134 -10.21 -4.95 13.56
N PRO A 135 -9.14 -4.71 12.77
CA PRO A 135 -8.95 -5.36 11.47
C PRO A 135 -8.46 -6.80 11.60
N GLN A 136 -9.15 -7.77 10.99
CA GLN A 136 -8.66 -9.14 11.00
C GLN A 136 -7.44 -9.33 10.08
N VAL A 137 -7.31 -8.50 9.05
CA VAL A 137 -6.21 -8.55 8.07
C VAL A 137 -5.48 -7.20 8.03
N ILE A 138 -4.14 -7.25 8.07
CA ILE A 138 -3.26 -6.09 7.86
C ILE A 138 -2.42 -6.30 6.60
N LEU A 139 -2.35 -5.28 5.74
CA LEU A 139 -1.43 -5.17 4.60
C LEU A 139 -0.33 -4.16 4.92
N THR A 140 0.93 -4.51 4.67
CA THR A 140 2.08 -3.63 4.91
C THR A 140 3.27 -4.00 4.02
N TYR A 141 4.44 -3.38 4.21
CA TYR A 141 5.65 -3.66 3.45
C TYR A 141 6.41 -4.89 3.96
N GLY A 142 7.12 -5.55 3.05
CA GLY A 142 8.00 -6.67 3.35
C GLY A 142 9.28 -6.28 4.09
N ASP A 143 9.98 -7.29 4.59
CA ASP A 143 11.32 -7.20 5.19
C ASP A 143 12.43 -7.02 4.14
N ASP A 144 12.25 -7.54 2.93
CA ASP A 144 13.12 -7.29 1.78
C ASP A 144 12.58 -6.11 0.96
N GLN A 145 13.21 -4.96 1.17
CA GLN A 145 12.93 -3.73 0.44
C GLN A 145 14.13 -3.26 -0.38
N SER A 146 15.05 -4.18 -0.71
CA SER A 146 16.29 -3.88 -1.43
C SER A 146 16.08 -3.19 -2.79
N GLY A 147 14.94 -3.46 -3.45
CA GLY A 147 14.58 -2.85 -4.72
C GLY A 147 14.14 -1.37 -4.63
N TYR A 148 13.74 -0.90 -3.45
CA TYR A 148 13.37 0.51 -3.19
C TYR A 148 13.45 0.81 -1.67
N PRO A 149 14.65 1.05 -1.13
CA PRO A 149 14.87 1.18 0.32
C PRO A 149 14.54 2.58 0.83
N HIS A 150 13.30 3.04 0.61
CA HIS A 150 12.84 4.34 1.12
C HIS A 150 12.81 4.30 2.67
N PRO A 151 13.40 5.28 3.39
CA PRO A 151 13.44 5.30 4.86
C PRO A 151 12.08 5.07 5.53
N ASP A 152 11.04 5.72 5.01
CA ASP A 152 9.67 5.56 5.55
C ASP A 152 9.02 4.22 5.26
N HIS A 153 9.34 3.55 4.15
CA HIS A 153 8.79 2.20 3.89
C HIS A 153 9.41 1.17 4.84
N LEU A 154 10.72 1.29 5.10
CA LEU A 154 11.41 0.51 6.13
C LEU A 154 10.77 0.78 7.49
N ARG A 155 10.47 2.05 7.78
CA ARG A 155 9.87 2.44 9.05
C ARG A 155 8.45 1.92 9.24
N VAL A 156 7.63 1.94 8.19
CA VAL A 156 6.28 1.34 8.22
C VAL A 156 6.37 -0.16 8.54
N HIS A 157 7.32 -0.89 7.95
CA HIS A 157 7.54 -2.30 8.27
C HIS A 157 7.91 -2.48 9.76
N ASP A 158 8.90 -1.73 10.24
CA ASP A 158 9.38 -1.79 11.63
C ASP A 158 8.29 -1.48 12.66
N VAL A 159 7.37 -0.59 12.34
CA VAL A 159 6.24 -0.20 13.20
C VAL A 159 5.10 -1.21 13.12
N SER A 160 4.80 -1.74 11.92
CA SER A 160 3.64 -2.59 11.70
C SER A 160 3.75 -3.94 12.41
N LEU A 161 4.95 -4.54 12.41
CA LEU A 161 5.21 -5.83 13.07
C LEU A 161 4.89 -5.83 14.57
N PRO A 162 5.54 -4.99 15.40
CA PRO A 162 5.22 -4.93 16.82
C PRO A 162 3.79 -4.41 17.09
N ALA A 163 3.22 -3.56 16.24
CA ALA A 163 1.83 -3.12 16.40
C ALA A 163 0.84 -4.28 16.23
N PHE A 164 1.09 -5.22 15.30
CA PHE A 164 0.30 -6.44 15.16
C PHE A 164 0.32 -7.28 16.43
N ASP A 165 1.50 -7.51 17.02
CA ASP A 165 1.63 -8.34 18.23
C ASP A 165 1.06 -7.62 19.48
N ARG A 166 1.40 -6.34 19.68
CA ARG A 166 1.04 -5.57 20.89
C ARG A 166 -0.41 -5.14 20.92
N SER A 167 -1.08 -5.05 19.77
CA SER A 167 -2.50 -4.70 19.73
C SER A 167 -3.39 -5.70 20.48
N GLY A 168 -3.01 -6.98 20.53
CA GLY A 168 -3.69 -8.04 21.26
C GLY A 168 -3.30 -8.19 22.74
N ASP A 169 -2.27 -7.49 23.20
CA ASP A 169 -1.73 -7.61 24.57
C ASP A 169 -2.24 -6.49 25.49
N PRO A 170 -2.96 -6.79 26.58
CA PRO A 170 -3.48 -5.77 27.51
C PRO A 170 -2.42 -4.96 28.25
N ASP A 171 -1.18 -5.46 28.37
CA ASP A 171 -0.12 -4.76 29.10
C ASP A 171 0.52 -3.65 28.26
N TRP A 172 0.37 -3.70 26.93
CA TRP A 172 0.85 -2.68 26.02
C TRP A 172 -0.24 -1.63 25.74
N TYR A 173 0.12 -0.35 25.90
CA TYR A 173 -0.73 0.82 25.63
C TYR A 173 -2.17 0.71 26.18
N PRO A 174 -2.38 0.44 27.49
CA PRO A 174 -3.71 0.24 28.06
C PRO A 174 -4.66 1.44 27.85
N GLU A 175 -4.12 2.65 27.65
CA GLU A 175 -4.84 3.87 27.32
C GLU A 175 -5.50 3.87 25.92
N HIS A 176 -5.09 2.97 25.02
CA HIS A 176 -5.60 2.88 23.64
C HIS A 176 -6.83 1.96 23.48
N GLY A 177 -7.51 1.66 24.59
CA GLY A 177 -8.74 0.88 24.60
C GLY A 177 -8.51 -0.63 24.68
N ALA A 178 -9.60 -1.39 24.54
CA ALA A 178 -9.59 -2.84 24.70
C ALA A 178 -8.65 -3.52 23.67
N PRO A 179 -7.89 -4.55 24.08
CA PRO A 179 -7.03 -5.29 23.16
C PRO A 179 -7.82 -5.90 22.00
N PHE A 180 -7.17 -5.96 20.86
CA PHE A 180 -7.66 -6.66 19.69
C PHE A 180 -6.48 -7.23 18.92
N GLN A 181 -6.52 -8.53 18.66
CA GLN A 181 -5.47 -9.23 17.94
C GLN A 181 -5.89 -9.41 16.47
N PRO A 182 -5.24 -8.74 15.50
CA PRO A 182 -5.38 -9.06 14.09
C PRO A 182 -5.02 -10.53 13.83
N SER A 183 -5.71 -11.16 12.89
CA SER A 183 -5.56 -12.60 12.60
C SER A 183 -4.43 -12.88 11.63
N LYS A 184 -4.26 -12.04 10.60
CA LYS A 184 -3.28 -12.23 9.53
C LYS A 184 -2.61 -10.91 9.14
N MET A 185 -1.34 -10.99 8.75
CA MET A 185 -0.59 -9.89 8.16
C MET A 185 0.04 -10.36 6.85
N TYR A 186 -0.06 -9.52 5.83
CA TYR A 186 0.53 -9.75 4.53
C TYR A 186 1.48 -8.63 4.14
N TYR A 187 2.56 -9.02 3.47
CA TYR A 187 3.48 -8.10 2.83
C TYR A 187 3.12 -7.93 1.36
N SER A 188 3.06 -6.67 0.91
CA SER A 188 3.14 -6.35 -0.50
C SER A 188 4.47 -6.86 -1.05
N THR A 189 4.44 -7.56 -2.17
CA THR A 189 5.66 -8.10 -2.80
C THR A 189 5.73 -7.74 -4.27
N TRP A 190 6.96 -7.61 -4.76
CA TRP A 190 7.22 -7.49 -6.17
C TRP A 190 7.29 -8.88 -6.80
N SER A 191 6.47 -9.11 -7.82
CA SER A 191 6.37 -10.38 -8.55
C SER A 191 7.12 -10.29 -9.87
N ARG A 192 8.22 -11.06 -9.99
CA ARG A 192 8.99 -11.18 -11.22
C ARG A 192 8.13 -11.79 -12.32
N ALA A 193 7.33 -12.80 -11.99
CA ALA A 193 6.37 -13.40 -12.91
C ALA A 193 5.41 -12.34 -13.51
N ARG A 194 4.85 -11.46 -12.67
CA ARG A 194 4.01 -10.33 -13.14
C ARG A 194 4.78 -9.39 -14.06
N MET A 195 5.99 -8.98 -13.65
CA MET A 195 6.82 -8.08 -14.47
C MET A 195 7.12 -8.68 -15.85
N ILE A 196 7.54 -9.95 -15.91
CA ILE A 196 7.83 -10.65 -17.17
C ILE A 196 6.58 -10.71 -18.05
N ALA A 197 5.43 -11.10 -17.48
CA ALA A 197 4.18 -11.19 -18.23
C ALA A 197 3.78 -9.83 -18.84
N VAL A 198 3.88 -8.75 -18.06
CA VAL A 198 3.59 -7.39 -18.53
C VAL A 198 4.62 -6.94 -19.56
N HIS A 199 5.91 -7.21 -19.35
CA HIS A 199 6.96 -6.90 -20.32
C HIS A 199 6.69 -7.56 -21.67
N ASP A 200 6.44 -8.88 -21.69
CA ASP A 200 6.18 -9.64 -22.91
C ASP A 200 4.91 -9.15 -23.62
N ALA A 201 3.87 -8.80 -22.85
CA ALA A 201 2.65 -8.23 -23.40
C ALA A 201 2.88 -6.86 -24.04
N LEU A 202 3.63 -5.97 -23.38
CA LEU A 202 3.99 -4.66 -23.93
C LEU A 202 4.84 -4.80 -25.20
N GLN A 203 5.83 -5.68 -25.21
CA GLN A 203 6.63 -5.96 -26.41
C GLN A 203 5.75 -6.45 -27.56
N ARG A 204 4.81 -7.36 -27.28
CA ARG A 204 3.90 -7.92 -28.29
C ARG A 204 2.89 -6.91 -28.82
N LEU A 205 2.30 -6.10 -27.94
CA LEU A 205 1.15 -5.23 -28.27
C LEU A 205 1.56 -3.81 -28.64
N ARG A 206 2.69 -3.32 -28.13
CA ARG A 206 3.18 -1.95 -28.30
C ARG A 206 4.57 -1.88 -28.96
N GLY A 207 5.27 -3.00 -29.12
CA GLY A 207 6.61 -3.06 -29.73
C GLY A 207 7.73 -2.48 -28.86
N SER A 208 7.43 -2.10 -27.61
CA SER A 208 8.39 -1.59 -26.64
C SER A 208 7.88 -1.83 -25.22
N SER A 209 8.79 -1.81 -24.25
CA SER A 209 8.48 -2.03 -22.83
C SER A 209 9.40 -1.16 -21.96
N PRO A 210 8.90 -0.62 -20.82
CA PRO A 210 9.68 0.23 -19.92
C PRO A 210 10.63 -0.58 -19.02
N PHE A 211 10.53 -1.91 -18.99
CA PHE A 211 11.42 -2.77 -18.20
C PHE A 211 12.70 -3.08 -18.99
N ASP A 212 13.83 -2.58 -18.49
CA ASP A 212 15.18 -2.77 -19.04
C ASP A 212 15.95 -3.88 -18.30
N GLU A 213 17.20 -4.16 -18.73
CA GLU A 213 18.07 -5.19 -18.13
C GLU A 213 18.23 -5.03 -16.61
N LYS A 214 18.25 -3.79 -16.10
CA LYS A 214 18.38 -3.54 -14.66
C LYS A 214 17.19 -4.07 -13.87
N TRP A 215 15.99 -4.07 -14.45
CA TRP A 215 14.82 -4.69 -13.83
C TRP A 215 14.95 -6.21 -13.79
N PHE A 216 15.49 -6.81 -14.85
CA PHE A 216 15.70 -8.26 -14.92
C PHE A 216 16.84 -8.73 -14.01
N ASP A 217 17.83 -7.90 -13.72
CA ASP A 217 18.94 -8.23 -12.83
C ASP A 217 18.58 -8.15 -11.33
N ARG A 218 17.40 -7.61 -10.98
CA ARG A 218 16.93 -7.59 -9.59
C ARG A 218 16.68 -9.02 -9.08
N PRO A 219 17.13 -9.36 -7.85
CA PRO A 219 16.70 -10.58 -7.19
C PRO A 219 15.18 -10.65 -7.11
N ASP A 220 14.60 -11.82 -7.35
CA ASP A 220 13.16 -12.02 -7.19
C ASP A 220 12.79 -12.61 -5.83
N ASN A 221 11.56 -12.32 -5.45
CA ASN A 221 10.93 -12.82 -4.24
C ASN A 221 9.75 -13.76 -4.56
N ASP A 222 9.70 -14.31 -5.77
CA ASP A 222 8.55 -15.11 -6.23
C ASP A 222 8.37 -16.37 -5.38
N HIS A 223 9.48 -16.95 -4.92
CA HIS A 223 9.49 -18.10 -4.00
C HIS A 223 8.89 -17.81 -2.62
N ARG A 224 8.67 -16.53 -2.28
CA ARG A 224 8.04 -16.07 -1.02
C ARG A 224 6.57 -15.75 -1.20
N ILE A 225 6.04 -15.74 -2.43
CA ILE A 225 4.62 -15.52 -2.70
C ILE A 225 3.84 -16.72 -2.16
N THR A 226 2.94 -16.46 -1.24
CA THR A 226 2.07 -17.48 -0.63
C THR A 226 0.61 -17.29 -0.98
N THR A 227 0.26 -16.14 -1.60
CA THR A 227 -1.13 -15.71 -1.73
C THR A 227 -1.29 -14.93 -3.02
N LYS A 228 -2.34 -15.24 -3.79
CA LYS A 228 -2.66 -14.62 -5.08
C LYS A 228 -4.14 -14.28 -5.10
N ILE A 229 -4.46 -13.01 -5.04
CA ILE A 229 -5.85 -12.54 -5.06
C ILE A 229 -6.24 -12.25 -6.49
N ASP A 230 -7.26 -12.93 -7.01
CA ASP A 230 -7.84 -12.58 -8.31
C ASP A 230 -8.51 -11.20 -8.20
N VAL A 231 -7.96 -10.26 -8.96
CA VAL A 231 -8.36 -8.85 -8.98
C VAL A 231 -8.89 -8.42 -10.35
N ARG A 232 -9.16 -9.36 -11.27
CA ARG A 232 -9.59 -9.09 -12.65
C ARG A 232 -10.68 -8.01 -12.74
N ASP A 233 -11.71 -8.11 -11.90
CA ASP A 233 -12.86 -7.20 -11.92
C ASP A 233 -12.61 -5.85 -11.21
N SER A 234 -11.42 -5.67 -10.63
CA SER A 234 -11.03 -4.53 -9.78
C SER A 234 -9.73 -3.85 -10.23
N VAL A 235 -9.15 -4.25 -11.37
CA VAL A 235 -7.93 -3.62 -11.92
C VAL A 235 -8.12 -2.11 -12.16
N GLY A 236 -9.32 -1.70 -12.59
CA GLY A 236 -9.65 -0.29 -12.82
C GLY A 236 -9.48 0.60 -11.59
N ALA A 237 -9.68 0.07 -10.37
CA ALA A 237 -9.47 0.82 -9.14
C ALA A 237 -8.01 1.27 -9.00
N ARG A 238 -7.04 0.41 -9.32
CA ARG A 238 -5.61 0.77 -9.35
C ARG A 238 -5.35 1.89 -10.34
N SER A 239 -5.84 1.76 -11.56
CA SER A 239 -5.54 2.73 -12.62
C SER A 239 -6.15 4.10 -12.36
N GLU A 240 -7.39 4.16 -11.87
CA GLU A 240 -8.05 5.41 -11.49
C GLU A 240 -7.42 6.03 -10.23
N ALA A 241 -7.01 5.21 -9.24
CA ALA A 241 -6.29 5.68 -8.07
C ALA A 241 -4.93 6.29 -8.42
N LEU A 242 -4.17 5.64 -9.30
CA LEU A 242 -2.91 6.16 -9.81
C LEU A 242 -3.13 7.50 -10.55
N ARG A 243 -4.19 7.63 -11.35
CA ARG A 243 -4.53 8.89 -12.03
C ARG A 243 -4.95 10.01 -11.07
N ALA A 244 -5.52 9.66 -9.92
CA ALA A 244 -5.89 10.64 -8.89
C ALA A 244 -4.67 11.33 -8.29
N HIS A 245 -3.52 10.66 -8.24
CA HIS A 245 -2.22 11.22 -7.84
C HIS A 245 -1.51 11.91 -9.00
N ALA A 246 -2.16 12.90 -9.62
CA ALA A 246 -1.67 13.56 -10.83
C ALA A 246 -0.30 14.22 -10.65
N THR A 247 0.07 14.65 -9.45
CA THR A 247 1.41 15.18 -9.16
C THR A 247 2.52 14.12 -9.15
N GLN A 248 2.18 12.88 -8.80
CA GLN A 248 3.14 11.77 -8.66
C GLN A 248 3.14 10.82 -9.87
N VAL A 249 2.03 10.77 -10.59
CA VAL A 249 1.83 9.82 -11.69
C VAL A 249 1.46 10.57 -12.97
N ASP A 250 2.31 10.44 -13.98
CA ASP A 250 1.99 10.90 -15.33
C ASP A 250 1.13 9.85 -16.05
N PRO A 251 -0.09 10.21 -16.53
CA PRO A 251 -1.00 9.29 -17.22
C PRO A 251 -0.46 8.75 -18.55
N SER A 252 0.63 9.30 -19.08
CA SER A 252 1.31 8.82 -20.28
C SER A 252 2.41 7.79 -20.00
N GLU A 253 2.73 7.53 -18.72
CA GLU A 253 3.79 6.59 -18.35
C GLU A 253 3.42 5.14 -18.66
N ALA A 254 4.15 4.54 -19.62
CA ALA A 254 3.93 3.17 -20.06
C ALA A 254 4.14 2.14 -18.95
N PHE A 255 4.93 2.48 -17.91
CA PHE A 255 5.11 1.65 -16.72
C PHE A 255 3.79 1.41 -15.98
N TRP A 256 2.93 2.43 -15.91
CA TRP A 256 1.64 2.35 -15.23
C TRP A 256 0.50 1.96 -16.19
N PHE A 257 0.49 2.55 -17.39
CA PHE A 257 -0.66 2.57 -18.30
C PHE A 257 -0.36 2.08 -19.73
N GLY A 258 0.77 1.38 -19.95
CA GLY A 258 1.10 0.86 -21.27
C GLY A 258 0.13 -0.22 -21.77
N LEU A 259 -0.44 -0.99 -20.83
CA LEU A 259 -1.58 -1.90 -21.05
C LEU A 259 -2.86 -1.23 -20.55
N THR A 260 -3.98 -1.49 -21.22
CA THR A 260 -5.31 -1.18 -20.68
C THR A 260 -5.62 -2.06 -19.47
N ASP A 261 -6.64 -1.70 -18.68
CA ASP A 261 -7.04 -2.51 -17.53
C ASP A 261 -7.48 -3.93 -17.93
N GLU A 262 -8.17 -4.05 -19.07
CA GLU A 262 -8.56 -5.34 -19.65
C GLU A 262 -7.34 -6.16 -20.08
N GLU A 263 -6.39 -5.55 -20.81
CA GLU A 263 -5.16 -6.23 -21.22
C GLU A 263 -4.32 -6.64 -20.01
N LEU A 264 -4.21 -5.80 -18.99
CA LEU A 264 -3.48 -6.12 -17.76
C LEU A 264 -4.14 -7.28 -17.00
N ALA A 265 -5.47 -7.26 -16.87
CA ALA A 265 -6.23 -8.33 -16.23
C ALA A 265 -6.12 -9.67 -16.99
N ASP A 266 -6.00 -9.64 -18.32
CA ASP A 266 -5.76 -10.84 -19.13
C ASP A 266 -4.33 -11.37 -19.01
N VAL A 267 -3.35 -10.48 -18.88
CA VAL A 267 -1.93 -10.84 -18.78
C VAL A 267 -1.58 -11.36 -17.40
N TYR A 268 -2.07 -10.72 -16.35
CA TYR A 268 -1.79 -11.08 -14.97
C TYR A 268 -2.95 -10.68 -14.04
N PRO A 269 -3.97 -11.55 -13.87
CA PRO A 269 -5.21 -11.20 -13.16
C PRO A 269 -5.06 -11.12 -11.64
N THR A 270 -3.87 -11.36 -11.08
CA THR A 270 -3.69 -11.43 -9.62
C THR A 270 -2.82 -10.31 -9.06
N GLU A 271 -3.15 -9.89 -7.83
CA GLU A 271 -2.17 -9.25 -6.95
C GLU A 271 -1.58 -10.30 -6.01
N ASP A 272 -0.26 -10.30 -5.91
CA ASP A 272 0.52 -11.30 -5.19
C ASP A 272 0.94 -10.77 -3.83
N TRP A 273 0.85 -11.62 -2.81
CA TRP A 273 1.14 -11.29 -1.43
C TRP A 273 1.99 -12.37 -0.76
N GLN A 274 2.76 -11.96 0.25
CA GLN A 274 3.45 -12.86 1.16
C GLN A 274 2.75 -12.85 2.52
N LEU A 275 2.31 -14.00 3.01
CA LEU A 275 1.78 -14.17 4.35
C LEU A 275 2.92 -14.06 5.37
N ALA A 276 2.91 -12.96 6.13
CA ALA A 276 3.96 -12.63 7.10
C ALA A 276 3.67 -13.18 8.49
N ARG A 277 2.41 -13.14 8.91
CA ARG A 277 1.91 -13.67 10.19
C ARG A 277 0.53 -14.28 9.97
N SER A 278 0.27 -15.41 10.61
CA SER A 278 -1.07 -15.98 10.72
C SER A 278 -1.27 -16.59 12.09
N LEU A 279 -2.38 -16.21 12.74
CA LEU A 279 -2.87 -16.80 13.99
C LEU A 279 -4.09 -17.70 13.75
N VAL A 280 -4.41 -17.95 12.49
CA VAL A 280 -5.40 -18.93 12.03
C VAL A 280 -4.70 -19.99 11.19
N ALA A 281 -5.38 -21.13 10.97
CA ALA A 281 -4.88 -22.15 10.06
C ALA A 281 -4.65 -21.52 8.67
N ALA A 282 -3.40 -21.55 8.20
CA ALA A 282 -3.04 -21.11 6.85
C ALA A 282 -3.28 -22.24 5.84
N ALA A 283 -3.20 -21.92 4.55
CA ALA A 283 -3.12 -22.93 3.51
C ALA A 283 -2.05 -24.00 3.85
N PRO A 284 -2.28 -25.27 3.45
CA PRO A 284 -1.31 -26.34 3.68
C PRO A 284 0.07 -25.97 3.07
N PRO A 285 1.19 -26.52 3.58
CA PRO A 285 2.52 -26.21 3.06
C PRO A 285 2.62 -26.38 1.53
N GLY A 286 3.00 -25.32 0.83
CA GLY A 286 3.06 -25.28 -0.64
C GLY A 286 1.74 -24.91 -1.34
N GLY A 287 0.67 -24.67 -0.59
CA GLY A 287 -0.57 -24.07 -1.09
C GLY A 287 -0.43 -22.56 -1.30
N ILE A 288 -1.15 -22.04 -2.27
CA ILE A 288 -1.32 -20.61 -2.51
C ILE A 288 -2.72 -20.23 -2.04
N GLU A 289 -2.83 -19.28 -1.10
CA GLU A 289 -4.12 -18.73 -0.68
C GLU A 289 -4.72 -17.87 -1.81
N ASP A 290 -6.03 -17.93 -2.00
CA ASP A 290 -6.78 -17.07 -2.94
C ASP A 290 -7.73 -16.10 -2.22
N ASP A 291 -7.76 -16.13 -0.88
CA ASP A 291 -8.49 -15.20 -0.02
C ASP A 291 -7.64 -14.80 1.21
N LEU A 292 -7.37 -13.51 1.37
CA LEU A 292 -6.73 -12.94 2.57
C LEU A 292 -7.50 -13.26 3.87
N PHE A 293 -8.80 -13.51 3.79
CA PHE A 293 -9.65 -13.87 4.93
C PHE A 293 -9.84 -15.39 5.08
N GLU A 294 -9.10 -16.22 4.34
CA GLU A 294 -9.09 -17.66 4.53
C GLU A 294 -8.74 -18.00 5.98
N GLY A 295 -9.57 -18.86 6.61
CA GLY A 295 -9.47 -19.20 8.04
C GLY A 295 -10.08 -18.16 9.00
N VAL A 296 -10.43 -16.95 8.53
CA VAL A 296 -11.05 -15.89 9.33
C VAL A 296 -12.57 -15.88 9.18
N ARG A 297 -13.09 -15.97 7.94
CA ARG A 297 -14.54 -15.87 7.64
C ARG A 297 -15.42 -16.88 8.39
N HIS A 298 -14.85 -18.02 8.78
CA HIS A 298 -15.57 -19.08 9.49
C HIS A 298 -15.64 -18.86 11.02
N ARG A 299 -14.77 -18.03 11.61
CA ARG A 299 -14.77 -17.76 13.06
C ARG A 299 -15.84 -16.76 13.48
N SER A 300 -16.13 -15.77 12.64
CA SER A 300 -17.17 -14.76 12.88
C SER A 300 -18.57 -15.37 13.06
N ALA A 301 -18.84 -16.52 12.43
CA ALA A 301 -20.10 -17.27 12.63
C ALA A 301 -20.14 -18.11 13.93
N ALA A 302 -18.99 -18.56 14.44
CA ALA A 302 -18.91 -19.43 15.62
C ALA A 302 -18.87 -18.65 16.95
N ASP A 303 -18.23 -17.47 16.97
CA ASP A 303 -18.11 -16.63 18.18
C ASP A 303 -19.39 -15.80 18.47
N SER A 304 -20.44 -15.96 17.66
CA SER A 304 -21.75 -15.31 17.84
C SER A 304 -22.87 -16.28 18.26
N SER A 305 -22.52 -17.51 18.66
CA SER A 305 -23.44 -18.55 19.18
C SER A 305 -23.30 -18.77 20.68
#